data_AF-A0AAE2LIZ4-F1
#
_entry.id   AF-A0AAE2LIZ4-F1
#
_cell.length_a   1.000
_cell.length_b   1.000
_cell.length_c   1.000
_cell.angle_alpha   90.00
_cell.angle_beta   90.00
_cell.angle_gamma   90.00
#
_symmetry.space_group_name_H-M   'P 1'
#
loop_
_entity.id
_entity.type
_entity.pdbx_description
1 polymer ?
#
loop_
_entity_poly.entity_id
_entity_poly.type
_entity_poly.pdbx_seq_one_letter_code
_entity_poly.pdbx_strand_id
1 'polypeptide(L)'
;MTSRLVKIQLIVFVVIGVLAIVYVGAKYARLDKLVGVSTYKVTLHMPDASGIFTNAEVTYRGVPVGLVGDMKMVPNGVDVTLDMNSGAPKVPASAQAVLANRSAIGEQFIDLQPKTSAGPYLENGSRIQGAETPPKLQDVIADTISLTKTIPVDQLSSVIRELGTAFNGKGEDLTHLISSLDKLSKDGVRNIEPITQLLQNSNVVLSTQADQSDEILAWSKNLDRVSAQLVSSDPAIRRILTNGPPAGTALSTFLQDNGADTTKLIHQLGGTVHAAAPASFATGATFAMLSALSAGSHSAAPGDGQIHFGIVLETGNPVSCTKGYESTWAMIAEMKKRNPNFDVNYDDFPFNTKANCNVPEGNPTSVRGANRAALANPYIAQPWDNTPKKDPDKLNLNPLATQLAALMGVHPK
;
A
#
# COMPACT_ATOMS: atom_id res chain seq x y z
N MET A 1 -81.98 37.41 -70.53
CA MET A 1 -81.27 36.56 -71.51
C MET A 1 -79.85 36.36 -71.02
N THR A 2 -79.42 35.13 -70.70
CA THR A 2 -78.04 34.85 -70.29
C THR A 2 -77.10 35.07 -71.48
N SER A 3 -76.12 35.97 -71.32
CA SER A 3 -75.11 36.27 -72.34
C SER A 3 -74.40 34.99 -72.79
N ARG A 4 -74.06 34.88 -74.10
CA ARG A 4 -73.34 33.72 -74.66
C ARG A 4 -72.04 33.41 -73.89
N LEU A 5 -71.40 34.44 -73.34
CA LEU A 5 -70.17 34.32 -72.55
C LEU A 5 -70.42 33.58 -71.22
N VAL A 6 -71.54 33.86 -70.53
CA VAL A 6 -71.93 33.17 -69.29
C VAL A 6 -72.24 31.69 -69.55
N LYS A 7 -72.88 31.37 -70.68
CA LYS A 7 -73.15 29.97 -71.06
C LYS A 7 -71.85 29.19 -71.32
N ILE A 8 -70.87 29.79 -71.99
CA ILE A 8 -69.56 29.16 -72.23
C ILE A 8 -68.83 28.95 -70.89
N GLN A 9 -68.81 29.95 -70.01
CA GLN A 9 -68.17 29.83 -68.68
C GLN A 9 -68.79 28.71 -67.83
N LEU A 10 -70.12 28.56 -67.84
CA LEU A 10 -70.80 27.48 -67.13
C LEU A 10 -70.47 26.09 -67.70
N ILE A 11 -70.40 25.96 -69.04
CA ILE A 11 -70.00 24.69 -69.68
C ILE A 11 -68.56 24.34 -69.29
N VAL A 12 -67.64 25.29 -69.36
CA VAL A 12 -66.24 25.07 -68.97
C VAL A 12 -66.12 24.68 -67.50
N PHE A 13 -66.86 25.35 -66.60
CA PHE A 13 -66.88 25.01 -65.17
C PHE A 13 -67.40 23.59 -64.92
N VAL A 14 -68.49 23.18 -65.59
CA VAL A 14 -69.02 21.82 -65.47
C VAL A 14 -68.03 20.79 -66.00
N VAL A 15 -67.40 21.04 -67.15
CA VAL A 15 -66.40 20.13 -67.72
C VAL A 15 -65.20 19.97 -66.77
N ILE A 16 -64.65 21.07 -66.25
CA ILE A 16 -63.55 21.03 -65.28
C ILE A 16 -63.99 20.32 -64.00
N GLY A 17 -65.20 20.58 -63.50
CA GLY A 17 -65.75 19.92 -62.33
C GLY A 17 -65.87 18.41 -62.51
N VAL A 18 -66.40 17.96 -63.65
CA VAL A 18 -66.49 16.53 -64.00
C VAL A 18 -65.09 15.91 -64.11
N LEU A 19 -64.15 16.56 -64.79
CA LEU A 19 -62.78 16.07 -64.90
C LEU A 19 -62.09 15.98 -63.54
N ALA A 20 -62.30 16.96 -62.66
CA ALA A 20 -61.76 16.95 -61.30
C ALA A 20 -62.36 15.82 -60.46
N ILE A 21 -63.68 15.60 -60.53
CA ILE A 21 -64.35 14.50 -59.82
C ILE A 21 -63.86 13.15 -60.34
N VAL A 22 -63.73 12.97 -61.67
CA VAL A 22 -63.21 11.74 -62.26
C VAL A 22 -61.76 11.51 -61.85
N TYR A 23 -60.91 12.55 -61.88
CA TYR A 23 -59.52 12.44 -61.47
C TYR A 23 -59.37 12.09 -59.98
N VAL A 24 -60.08 12.80 -59.10
CA VAL A 24 -60.07 12.52 -57.66
C VAL A 24 -60.66 11.15 -57.36
N GLY A 25 -61.76 10.78 -58.01
CA GLY A 25 -62.40 9.47 -57.88
C GLY A 25 -61.47 8.33 -58.31
N ALA A 26 -60.80 8.48 -59.45
CA ALA A 26 -59.83 7.50 -59.94
C ALA A 26 -58.62 7.35 -59.00
N LYS A 27 -58.11 8.46 -58.47
CA LYS A 27 -56.99 8.47 -57.51
C LYS A 27 -57.39 7.91 -56.15
N TYR A 28 -58.60 8.22 -55.67
CA TYR A 28 -59.13 7.72 -54.40
C TYR A 28 -59.39 6.21 -54.45
N ALA A 29 -59.96 5.74 -55.57
CA ALA A 29 -60.15 4.32 -55.83
C ALA A 29 -58.85 3.56 -56.14
N ARG A 30 -57.70 4.25 -56.17
CA ARG A 30 -56.37 3.69 -56.47
C ARG A 30 -56.36 2.88 -57.78
N LEU A 31 -57.08 3.35 -58.80
CA LEU A 31 -57.17 2.67 -60.09
C LEU A 31 -55.79 2.53 -60.77
N ASP A 32 -54.87 3.45 -60.49
CA ASP A 32 -53.45 3.41 -60.88
C ASP A 32 -52.72 2.16 -60.37
N LYS A 33 -53.05 1.69 -59.17
CA LYS A 33 -52.47 0.44 -58.62
C LYS A 33 -53.10 -0.81 -59.22
N LEU A 34 -54.38 -0.74 -59.61
CA LEU A 34 -55.11 -1.85 -60.26
C LEU A 34 -54.59 -2.15 -61.68
N VAL A 35 -54.08 -1.16 -62.40
CA VAL A 35 -53.40 -1.37 -63.71
C VAL A 35 -51.92 -1.76 -63.58
N GLY A 36 -51.39 -1.97 -62.37
CA GLY A 36 -50.02 -2.47 -62.15
C GLY A 36 -48.91 -1.49 -62.53
N VAL A 37 -49.23 -0.21 -62.72
CA VAL A 37 -48.26 0.82 -63.08
C VAL A 37 -47.49 1.21 -61.81
N SER A 38 -46.20 0.93 -61.76
CA SER A 38 -45.29 1.24 -60.63
C SER A 38 -45.35 0.30 -59.41
N THR A 39 -45.72 -0.96 -59.60
CA THR A 39 -45.54 -2.01 -58.58
C THR A 39 -44.66 -3.15 -59.08
N TYR A 40 -44.00 -3.87 -58.17
CA TYR A 40 -43.29 -5.12 -58.44
C TYR A 40 -43.69 -6.18 -57.42
N LYS A 41 -43.66 -7.46 -57.83
CA LYS A 41 -44.17 -8.57 -57.02
C LYS A 41 -43.03 -9.30 -56.34
N VAL A 42 -43.17 -9.50 -55.03
CA VAL A 42 -42.27 -10.35 -54.23
C VAL A 42 -43.09 -11.49 -53.64
N THR A 43 -42.59 -12.72 -53.67
CA THR A 43 -43.29 -13.87 -53.08
C THR A 43 -42.75 -14.12 -51.67
N LEU A 44 -43.63 -14.11 -50.68
CA LEU A 44 -43.32 -14.53 -49.32
C LEU A 44 -43.87 -15.94 -49.09
N HIS A 45 -42.99 -16.89 -48.78
CA HIS A 45 -43.40 -18.24 -48.39
C HIS A 45 -43.51 -18.36 -46.87
N MET A 46 -44.66 -18.82 -46.38
CA MET A 46 -44.94 -18.99 -44.95
C MET A 46 -45.49 -20.38 -44.65
N PRO A 47 -45.25 -20.94 -43.44
CA PRO A 47 -45.82 -22.22 -43.04
C PRO A 47 -47.35 -22.18 -42.91
N ASP A 48 -47.90 -21.05 -42.47
CA ASP A 48 -49.34 -20.78 -42.44
C ASP A 48 -49.63 -19.31 -42.74
N ALA A 49 -50.89 -18.97 -43.05
CA ALA A 49 -51.30 -17.60 -43.35
C ALA A 49 -51.40 -16.71 -42.10
N SER A 50 -51.38 -17.29 -40.89
CA SER A 50 -51.43 -16.62 -39.59
C SER A 50 -52.51 -15.55 -39.36
N GLY A 51 -53.51 -15.43 -40.24
CA GLY A 51 -54.57 -14.42 -40.19
C GLY A 51 -54.40 -13.23 -41.14
N ILE A 52 -53.34 -13.24 -41.98
CA ILE A 52 -53.09 -12.17 -42.95
C ILE A 52 -54.18 -12.16 -44.02
N PHE A 53 -54.53 -10.98 -44.50
CA PHE A 53 -55.59 -10.78 -45.48
C PHE A 53 -55.08 -9.98 -46.68
N THR A 54 -55.75 -10.15 -47.82
CA THR A 54 -55.48 -9.37 -49.02
C THR A 54 -55.66 -7.89 -48.73
N ASN A 55 -54.80 -7.04 -49.28
CA ASN A 55 -54.75 -5.59 -49.06
C ASN A 55 -54.28 -5.18 -47.64
N ALA A 56 -53.75 -6.11 -46.84
CA ALA A 56 -53.00 -5.78 -45.64
C ALA A 56 -51.72 -4.99 -46.00
N GLU A 57 -51.25 -4.16 -45.08
CA GLU A 57 -50.10 -3.29 -45.33
C GLU A 57 -48.78 -4.07 -45.27
N VAL A 58 -47.84 -3.72 -46.15
CA VAL A 58 -46.45 -4.19 -46.09
C VAL A 58 -45.55 -3.00 -45.77
N THR A 59 -44.82 -3.06 -44.67
CA THR A 59 -43.95 -1.99 -44.19
C THR A 59 -42.48 -2.37 -44.26
N TYR A 60 -41.62 -1.36 -44.30
CA TYR A 60 -40.19 -1.48 -44.09
C TYR A 60 -39.77 -0.36 -43.15
N ARG A 61 -39.28 -0.71 -41.94
CA ARG A 61 -38.94 0.26 -40.88
C ARG A 61 -40.10 1.20 -40.55
N GLY A 62 -41.31 0.66 -40.52
CA GLY A 62 -42.54 1.41 -40.27
C GLY A 62 -43.01 2.31 -41.43
N VAL A 63 -42.32 2.32 -42.57
CA VAL A 63 -42.77 3.03 -43.78
C VAL A 63 -43.59 2.09 -44.65
N PRO A 64 -44.80 2.48 -45.11
CA PRO A 64 -45.59 1.69 -46.05
C PRO A 64 -44.84 1.53 -47.38
N VAL A 65 -44.48 0.29 -47.73
CA VAL A 65 -43.75 -0.03 -48.97
C VAL A 65 -44.57 -0.87 -49.95
N GLY A 66 -45.65 -1.50 -49.52
CA GLY A 66 -46.48 -2.34 -50.39
C GLY A 66 -47.80 -2.74 -49.75
N LEU A 67 -48.50 -3.65 -50.42
CA LEU A 67 -49.72 -4.28 -49.95
C LEU A 67 -49.64 -5.80 -50.18
N VAL A 68 -50.36 -6.56 -49.37
CA VAL A 68 -50.53 -7.99 -49.59
C VAL A 68 -51.47 -8.21 -50.77
N GLY A 69 -50.99 -8.90 -51.79
CA GLY A 69 -51.76 -9.33 -52.95
C GLY A 69 -52.34 -10.73 -52.76
N ASP A 70 -52.39 -11.50 -53.84
CA ASP A 70 -52.97 -12.84 -53.84
C ASP A 70 -52.18 -13.85 -53.00
N MET A 71 -52.91 -14.73 -52.32
CA MET A 71 -52.36 -15.84 -51.53
C MET A 71 -52.72 -17.18 -52.17
N LYS A 72 -51.75 -18.08 -52.28
CA LYS A 72 -51.93 -19.42 -52.84
C LYS A 72 -51.43 -20.48 -51.87
N MET A 73 -52.28 -21.45 -51.54
CA MET A 73 -51.86 -22.62 -50.78
C MET A 73 -50.93 -23.49 -51.64
N VAL A 74 -49.82 -23.90 -51.05
CA VAL A 74 -48.83 -24.81 -51.62
C VAL A 74 -48.65 -26.01 -50.66
N PRO A 75 -48.12 -27.17 -51.11
CA PRO A 75 -48.06 -28.37 -50.27
C PRO A 75 -47.38 -28.19 -48.90
N ASN A 76 -46.45 -27.24 -48.78
CA ASN A 76 -45.67 -26.98 -47.57
C ASN A 76 -45.99 -25.62 -46.92
N GLY A 77 -47.15 -25.01 -47.20
CA GLY A 77 -47.55 -23.74 -46.59
C GLY A 77 -48.38 -22.84 -47.50
N VAL A 78 -48.12 -21.54 -47.44
CA VAL A 78 -48.79 -20.53 -48.26
C VAL A 78 -47.76 -19.61 -48.92
N ASP A 79 -47.92 -19.38 -50.22
CA ASP A 79 -47.19 -18.36 -50.97
C ASP A 79 -48.06 -17.10 -51.01
N VAL A 80 -47.60 -16.04 -50.35
CA VAL A 80 -48.23 -14.72 -50.27
C VAL A 80 -47.53 -13.78 -51.26
N THR A 81 -48.27 -13.22 -52.21
CA THR A 81 -47.74 -12.22 -53.13
C THR A 81 -47.73 -10.86 -52.43
N LEU A 82 -46.59 -10.16 -52.44
CA LEU A 82 -46.45 -8.80 -51.93
C LEU A 82 -46.35 -7.85 -53.12
N ASP A 83 -47.33 -6.97 -53.27
CA ASP A 83 -47.36 -5.91 -54.29
C ASP A 83 -46.61 -4.69 -53.75
N MET A 84 -45.32 -4.61 -54.07
CA MET A 84 -44.40 -3.58 -53.59
C MET A 84 -44.47 -2.34 -54.48
N ASN A 85 -44.47 -1.13 -53.90
CA ASN A 85 -44.48 0.12 -54.64
C ASN A 85 -43.07 0.48 -55.12
N SER A 86 -42.87 0.67 -56.43
CA SER A 86 -41.56 1.00 -57.02
C SER A 86 -41.02 2.39 -56.62
N GLY A 87 -41.90 3.29 -56.16
CA GLY A 87 -41.53 4.63 -55.67
C GLY A 87 -41.19 4.69 -54.17
N ALA A 88 -41.30 3.57 -53.44
CA ALA A 88 -40.98 3.49 -52.01
C ALA A 88 -39.48 3.21 -51.77
N PRO A 89 -38.98 3.36 -50.53
CA PRO A 89 -37.59 3.01 -50.20
C PRO A 89 -37.25 1.57 -50.61
N LYS A 90 -36.06 1.37 -51.19
CA LYS A 90 -35.61 0.05 -51.63
C LYS A 90 -35.40 -0.87 -50.42
N VAL A 91 -36.06 -2.03 -50.43
CA VAL A 91 -35.96 -3.03 -49.36
C VAL A 91 -34.83 -4.00 -49.71
N PRO A 92 -33.83 -4.20 -48.84
CA PRO A 92 -32.76 -5.18 -49.04
C PRO A 92 -33.30 -6.61 -49.15
N ALA A 93 -32.68 -7.43 -50.01
CA ALA A 93 -33.05 -8.84 -50.20
C ALA A 93 -32.77 -9.72 -48.96
N SER A 94 -32.01 -9.20 -47.99
CA SER A 94 -31.80 -9.83 -46.67
C SER A 94 -32.99 -9.64 -45.71
N ALA A 95 -34.08 -9.01 -46.16
CA ALA A 95 -35.31 -8.81 -45.39
C ALA A 95 -35.94 -10.14 -44.94
N GLN A 96 -36.21 -10.23 -43.65
CA GLN A 96 -37.08 -11.24 -43.07
C GLN A 96 -38.47 -10.64 -42.89
N ALA A 97 -39.51 -11.43 -43.16
CA ALA A 97 -40.87 -10.99 -42.93
C ALA A 97 -41.28 -11.27 -41.48
N VAL A 98 -41.84 -10.27 -40.81
CA VAL A 98 -42.42 -10.39 -39.47
C VAL A 98 -43.89 -10.01 -39.59
N LEU A 99 -44.78 -10.92 -39.24
CA LEU A 99 -46.20 -10.60 -39.10
C LEU A 99 -46.40 -9.94 -37.74
N ALA A 100 -47.00 -8.76 -37.75
CA ALA A 100 -47.27 -8.01 -36.54
C ALA A 100 -48.72 -7.54 -36.51
N ASN A 101 -49.23 -7.34 -35.29
CA ASN A 101 -50.53 -6.72 -35.08
C ASN A 101 -50.34 -5.21 -34.97
N ARG A 102 -51.06 -4.44 -35.80
CA ARG A 102 -51.06 -2.97 -35.75
C ARG A 102 -51.75 -2.44 -34.49
N SER A 103 -52.74 -3.16 -34.00
CA SER A 103 -53.55 -2.77 -32.85
C SER A 103 -53.86 -3.98 -31.96
N ALA A 104 -54.31 -3.71 -30.73
CA ALA A 104 -54.80 -4.74 -29.83
C ALA A 104 -56.02 -5.52 -30.37
N ILE A 105 -56.69 -4.98 -31.39
CA ILE A 105 -57.85 -5.61 -32.05
C ILE A 105 -57.40 -6.61 -33.13
N GLY A 106 -56.09 -6.65 -33.47
CA GLY A 106 -55.51 -7.74 -34.27
C GLY A 106 -55.47 -7.50 -35.78
N GLU A 107 -55.44 -6.24 -36.23
CA GLU A 107 -55.18 -5.93 -37.64
C GLU A 107 -53.74 -6.35 -38.01
N GLN A 108 -53.60 -7.42 -38.78
CA GLN A 108 -52.29 -7.93 -39.16
C GLN A 108 -51.70 -7.20 -40.35
N PHE A 109 -50.39 -6.97 -40.29
CA PHE A 109 -49.58 -6.41 -41.37
C PHE A 109 -48.23 -7.13 -41.44
N ILE A 110 -47.53 -6.98 -42.56
CA ILE A 110 -46.20 -7.58 -42.76
C ILE A 110 -45.15 -6.49 -42.61
N ASP A 111 -44.22 -6.66 -41.67
CA ASP A 111 -43.04 -5.81 -41.53
C ASP A 111 -41.80 -6.51 -42.09
N LEU A 112 -41.12 -5.86 -43.03
CA LEU A 112 -39.90 -6.35 -43.66
C LEU A 112 -38.68 -5.84 -42.88
N GLN A 113 -37.95 -6.75 -42.26
CA GLN A 113 -36.82 -6.46 -41.39
C GLN A 113 -35.51 -7.02 -41.97
N PRO A 114 -34.73 -6.22 -42.72
CA PRO A 114 -33.44 -6.65 -43.25
C PRO A 114 -32.33 -6.59 -42.21
N LYS A 115 -31.40 -7.54 -42.28
CA LYS A 115 -30.19 -7.55 -41.44
C LYS A 115 -29.21 -6.42 -41.79
N THR A 116 -29.25 -5.94 -43.04
CA THR A 116 -28.33 -4.95 -43.59
C THR A 116 -29.10 -3.89 -44.38
N SER A 117 -28.65 -2.64 -44.37
CA SER A 117 -29.23 -1.60 -45.26
C SER A 117 -28.63 -1.60 -46.67
N ALA A 118 -27.60 -2.41 -46.91
CA ALA A 118 -26.95 -2.56 -48.20
C ALA A 118 -27.70 -3.54 -49.12
N GLY A 119 -27.56 -3.33 -50.42
CA GLY A 119 -28.07 -4.25 -51.43
C GLY A 119 -27.38 -5.62 -51.39
N PRO A 120 -27.86 -6.61 -52.18
CA PRO A 120 -28.89 -6.48 -53.21
C PRO A 120 -30.28 -6.17 -52.64
N TYR A 121 -31.14 -5.54 -53.44
CA TYR A 121 -32.51 -5.18 -53.06
C TYR A 121 -33.52 -6.18 -53.61
N LEU A 122 -34.73 -6.22 -53.05
CA LEU A 122 -35.82 -7.00 -53.60
C LEU A 122 -36.23 -6.46 -54.97
N GLU A 123 -36.30 -7.37 -55.93
CA GLU A 123 -36.72 -7.13 -57.30
C GLU A 123 -37.97 -7.95 -57.64
N ASN A 124 -38.58 -7.67 -58.79
CA ASN A 124 -39.74 -8.41 -59.26
C ASN A 124 -39.41 -9.92 -59.39
N GLY A 125 -40.21 -10.77 -58.76
CA GLY A 125 -40.00 -12.22 -58.69
C GLY A 125 -39.11 -12.68 -57.54
N SER A 126 -38.60 -11.77 -56.69
CA SER A 126 -37.83 -12.15 -55.49
C SER A 126 -38.67 -13.02 -54.55
N ARG A 127 -38.02 -13.93 -53.84
CA ARG A 127 -38.66 -14.80 -52.86
C ARG A 127 -38.07 -14.60 -51.47
N ILE A 128 -38.93 -14.34 -50.48
CA ILE A 128 -38.61 -14.32 -49.06
C ILE A 128 -39.06 -15.65 -48.47
N GLN A 129 -38.18 -16.31 -47.72
CA GLN A 129 -38.43 -17.62 -47.12
C GLN A 129 -38.69 -17.48 -45.62
N GLY A 130 -39.85 -17.96 -45.18
CA GLY A 130 -40.26 -17.91 -43.79
C GLY A 130 -40.77 -16.54 -43.36
N ALA A 131 -41.60 -16.54 -42.33
CA ALA A 131 -41.97 -15.34 -41.60
C ALA A 131 -42.02 -15.64 -40.11
N GLU A 132 -41.64 -14.66 -39.30
CA GLU A 132 -41.87 -14.69 -37.87
C GLU A 132 -43.33 -14.32 -37.61
N THR A 133 -44.07 -15.24 -37.01
CA THR A 133 -45.50 -15.06 -36.72
C THR A 133 -45.69 -14.87 -35.22
N PRO A 134 -46.60 -13.98 -34.78
CA PRO A 134 -46.86 -13.80 -33.37
C PRO A 134 -47.45 -15.09 -32.77
N PRO A 135 -47.19 -15.38 -31.49
CA PRO A 135 -47.79 -16.54 -30.83
C PRO A 135 -49.31 -16.42 -30.85
N LYS A 136 -50.01 -17.55 -31.03
CA LYS A 136 -51.47 -17.54 -31.03
C LYS A 136 -51.96 -17.24 -29.62
N LEU A 137 -53.00 -16.42 -29.49
CA LEU A 137 -53.54 -16.03 -28.19
C LEU A 137 -53.94 -17.26 -27.36
N GLN A 138 -54.48 -18.30 -27.99
CA GLN A 138 -54.83 -19.54 -27.29
C GLN A 138 -53.62 -20.24 -26.66
N ASP A 139 -52.44 -20.17 -27.31
CA ASP A 139 -51.23 -20.83 -26.83
C ASP A 139 -50.70 -20.06 -25.62
N VAL A 140 -50.69 -18.72 -25.69
CA VAL A 140 -50.32 -17.85 -24.55
C VAL A 140 -51.24 -18.08 -23.34
N ILE A 141 -52.55 -18.19 -23.58
CA ILE A 141 -53.53 -18.48 -22.51
C ILE A 141 -53.31 -19.88 -21.94
N ALA A 142 -53.11 -20.89 -22.78
CA ALA A 142 -52.85 -22.26 -22.35
C ALA A 142 -51.57 -22.37 -21.53
N ASP A 143 -50.50 -21.72 -21.96
CA ASP A 143 -49.21 -21.67 -21.26
C ASP A 143 -49.35 -20.95 -19.91
N THR A 144 -50.11 -19.85 -19.85
CA THR A 144 -50.39 -19.13 -18.59
C THR A 144 -51.17 -20.00 -17.61
N ILE A 145 -52.16 -20.75 -18.09
CA ILE A 145 -52.93 -21.69 -17.26
C ILE A 145 -52.02 -22.82 -16.77
N SER A 146 -51.15 -23.36 -17.63
CA SER A 146 -50.20 -24.41 -17.30
C SER A 146 -49.21 -23.95 -16.22
N LEU A 147 -48.67 -22.74 -16.36
CA LEU A 147 -47.81 -22.11 -15.36
C LEU A 147 -48.54 -21.96 -14.02
N THR A 148 -49.79 -21.50 -14.05
CA THR A 148 -50.60 -21.33 -12.83
C THR A 148 -50.84 -22.66 -12.12
N LYS A 149 -51.06 -23.76 -12.86
CA LYS A 149 -51.20 -25.11 -12.30
C LYS A 149 -49.90 -25.68 -11.72
N THR A 150 -48.76 -25.17 -12.16
CA THR A 150 -47.44 -25.60 -11.67
C THR A 150 -47.15 -25.06 -10.27
N ILE A 151 -47.87 -24.02 -9.84
CA ILE A 151 -47.76 -23.47 -8.48
C ILE A 151 -48.66 -24.30 -7.54
N PRO A 152 -48.10 -25.14 -6.65
CA PRO A 152 -48.90 -25.91 -5.69
C PRO A 152 -49.42 -24.97 -4.60
N VAL A 153 -50.62 -24.41 -4.80
CA VAL A 153 -51.23 -23.43 -3.90
C VAL A 153 -51.33 -23.95 -2.47
N ASP A 154 -51.59 -25.25 -2.28
CA ASP A 154 -51.67 -25.88 -0.96
C ASP A 154 -50.31 -25.95 -0.25
N GLN A 155 -49.23 -26.22 -0.99
CA GLN A 155 -47.87 -26.22 -0.44
C GLN A 155 -47.41 -24.79 -0.14
N LEU A 156 -47.70 -23.84 -1.02
CA LEU A 156 -47.40 -22.43 -0.80
C LEU A 156 -48.16 -21.90 0.43
N SER A 157 -49.46 -22.23 0.55
CA SER A 157 -50.27 -21.89 1.73
C SER A 157 -49.70 -22.54 2.99
N SER A 158 -49.25 -23.80 2.90
CA SER A 158 -48.61 -24.49 4.02
C SER A 158 -47.30 -23.79 4.43
N VAL A 159 -46.42 -23.46 3.49
CA VAL A 159 -45.18 -22.72 3.78
C VAL A 159 -45.48 -21.36 4.41
N ILE A 160 -46.43 -20.60 3.86
CA ILE A 160 -46.83 -19.30 4.42
C ILE A 160 -47.39 -19.48 5.84
N ARG A 161 -48.20 -20.51 6.08
CA ARG A 161 -48.74 -20.81 7.40
C ARG A 161 -47.67 -21.26 8.38
N GLU A 162 -46.75 -22.14 7.99
CA GLU A 162 -45.65 -22.61 8.83
C GLU A 162 -44.68 -21.47 9.16
N LEU A 163 -44.35 -20.61 8.18
CA LEU A 163 -43.60 -19.38 8.42
C LEU A 163 -44.37 -18.44 9.34
N GLY A 164 -45.68 -18.30 9.12
CA GLY A 164 -46.59 -17.58 10.01
C GLY A 164 -46.48 -18.10 11.44
N THR A 165 -46.67 -19.40 11.68
CA THR A 165 -46.54 -20.03 12.99
C THR A 165 -45.14 -19.85 13.60
N ALA A 166 -44.08 -20.01 12.80
CA ALA A 166 -42.70 -19.90 13.27
C ALA A 166 -42.33 -18.46 13.70
N PHE A 167 -42.87 -17.45 13.02
CA PHE A 167 -42.53 -16.05 13.25
C PHE A 167 -43.64 -15.23 13.94
N ASN A 168 -44.83 -15.80 14.16
CA ASN A 168 -45.93 -15.12 14.84
C ASN A 168 -45.51 -14.73 16.27
N GLY A 169 -45.60 -13.43 16.57
CA GLY A 169 -45.17 -12.87 17.86
C GLY A 169 -43.64 -12.77 18.05
N LYS A 170 -42.82 -13.17 17.07
CA LYS A 170 -41.34 -13.12 17.15
C LYS A 170 -40.70 -11.90 16.46
N GLY A 171 -41.50 -10.91 16.09
CA GLY A 171 -41.00 -9.71 15.40
C GLY A 171 -39.93 -8.94 16.20
N GLU A 172 -40.10 -8.86 17.52
CA GLU A 172 -39.14 -8.22 18.41
C GLU A 172 -37.83 -9.04 18.50
N ASP A 173 -37.92 -10.36 18.69
CA ASP A 173 -36.78 -11.29 18.67
C ASP A 173 -35.97 -11.18 17.36
N LEU A 174 -36.67 -11.13 16.21
CA LEU A 174 -36.03 -10.99 14.90
C LEU A 174 -35.36 -9.64 14.72
N THR A 175 -35.99 -8.57 15.23
CA THR A 175 -35.41 -7.22 15.23
C THR A 175 -34.16 -7.16 16.12
N HIS A 176 -34.18 -7.83 17.27
CA HIS A 176 -33.01 -7.96 18.14
C HIS A 176 -31.88 -8.76 17.47
N LEU A 177 -32.21 -9.86 16.78
CA LEU A 177 -31.24 -10.64 16.03
C LEU A 177 -30.60 -9.82 14.91
N ILE A 178 -31.40 -9.15 14.08
CA ILE A 178 -30.91 -8.33 12.97
C ILE A 178 -30.07 -7.16 13.48
N SER A 179 -30.53 -6.45 14.51
CA SER A 179 -29.77 -5.34 15.09
C SER A 179 -28.48 -5.81 15.77
N SER A 180 -28.48 -6.99 16.37
CA SER A 180 -27.28 -7.60 16.96
C SER A 180 -26.30 -8.08 15.88
N LEU A 181 -26.77 -8.64 14.76
CA LEU A 181 -25.93 -8.94 13.59
C LEU A 181 -25.37 -7.68 12.94
N ASP A 182 -26.19 -6.63 12.78
CA ASP A 182 -25.74 -5.34 12.25
C ASP A 182 -24.65 -4.73 13.15
N LYS A 183 -24.87 -4.76 14.47
CA LYS A 183 -23.88 -4.30 15.45
C LYS A 183 -22.60 -5.13 15.38
N LEU A 184 -22.70 -6.46 15.40
CA LEU A 184 -21.56 -7.36 15.28
C LEU A 184 -20.79 -7.15 13.98
N SER A 185 -21.48 -6.97 12.86
CA SER A 185 -20.87 -6.72 11.56
C SER A 185 -20.14 -5.36 11.55
N LYS A 186 -20.78 -4.30 12.06
CA LYS A 186 -20.18 -2.97 12.14
C LYS A 186 -19.01 -2.91 13.12
N ASP A 187 -19.10 -3.59 14.25
CA ASP A 187 -18.03 -3.65 15.24
C ASP A 187 -16.89 -4.52 14.70
N GLY A 188 -17.18 -5.62 14.02
CA GLY A 188 -16.20 -6.44 13.31
C GLY A 188 -15.41 -5.62 12.31
N VAL A 189 -16.09 -4.95 11.37
CA VAL A 189 -15.45 -4.07 10.38
C VAL A 189 -14.61 -2.96 11.02
N ARG A 190 -15.15 -2.29 12.06
CA ARG A 190 -14.41 -1.23 12.78
C ARG A 190 -13.15 -1.73 13.49
N ASN A 191 -13.12 -3.00 13.90
CA ASN A 191 -11.99 -3.58 14.62
C ASN A 191 -11.04 -4.40 13.73
N ILE A 192 -11.30 -4.53 12.42
CA ILE A 192 -10.37 -5.25 11.52
C ILE A 192 -8.99 -4.61 11.58
N GLU A 193 -8.87 -3.29 11.47
CA GLU A 193 -7.57 -2.62 11.48
C GLU A 193 -6.84 -2.82 12.83
N PRO A 194 -7.44 -2.52 14.01
CA PRO A 194 -6.84 -2.86 15.30
C PRO A 194 -6.45 -4.34 15.47
N ILE A 195 -7.29 -5.28 15.02
CA ILE A 195 -7.00 -6.73 15.10
C ILE A 195 -5.81 -7.08 14.20
N THR A 196 -5.76 -6.55 12.97
CA THR A 196 -4.63 -6.78 12.06
C THR A 196 -3.34 -6.17 12.59
N GLN A 197 -3.40 -4.97 13.17
CA GLN A 197 -2.26 -4.35 13.85
C GLN A 197 -1.80 -5.19 15.05
N LEU A 198 -2.73 -5.71 15.86
CA LEU A 198 -2.38 -6.60 16.97
C LEU A 198 -1.68 -7.87 16.48
N LEU A 199 -2.17 -8.48 15.39
CA LEU A 199 -1.55 -9.67 14.79
C LEU A 199 -0.16 -9.37 14.21
N GLN A 200 0.00 -8.26 13.50
CA GLN A 200 1.29 -7.82 12.96
C GLN A 200 2.29 -7.51 14.08
N ASN A 201 1.87 -6.75 15.09
CA ASN A 201 2.70 -6.41 16.24
C ASN A 201 3.05 -7.65 17.07
N SER A 202 2.14 -8.60 17.21
CA SER A 202 2.41 -9.88 17.88
C SER A 202 3.49 -10.67 17.15
N ASN A 203 3.46 -10.70 15.81
CA ASN A 203 4.54 -11.33 15.03
C ASN A 203 5.89 -10.64 15.25
N VAL A 204 5.92 -9.30 15.33
CA VAL A 204 7.15 -8.56 15.62
C VAL A 204 7.67 -8.91 17.02
N VAL A 205 6.81 -8.89 18.04
CA VAL A 205 7.20 -9.22 19.43
C VAL A 205 7.69 -10.67 19.53
N LEU A 206 6.95 -11.62 18.98
CA LEU A 206 7.30 -13.04 19.02
C LEU A 206 8.57 -13.33 18.20
N SER A 207 8.77 -12.68 17.05
CA SER A 207 10.01 -12.77 16.27
C SER A 207 11.19 -12.19 17.04
N THR A 208 11.04 -11.00 17.62
CA THR A 208 12.09 -10.38 18.43
C THR A 208 12.45 -11.26 19.63
N GLN A 209 11.47 -11.88 20.27
CA GLN A 209 11.69 -12.82 21.37
C GLN A 209 12.39 -14.10 20.91
N ALA A 210 12.07 -14.62 19.73
CA ALA A 210 12.75 -15.77 19.13
C ALA A 210 14.19 -15.43 18.75
N ASP A 211 14.42 -14.27 18.13
CA ASP A 211 15.74 -13.77 17.74
C ASP A 211 16.63 -13.51 18.97
N GLN A 212 16.05 -13.03 20.07
CA GLN A 212 16.76 -12.78 21.34
C GLN A 212 16.82 -13.99 22.28
N SER A 213 16.40 -15.18 21.81
CA SER A 213 16.33 -16.37 22.67
C SER A 213 17.70 -16.77 23.22
N ASP A 214 18.77 -16.60 22.44
CA ASP A 214 20.13 -16.88 22.86
C ASP A 214 20.62 -15.88 23.92
N GLU A 215 20.29 -14.59 23.80
CA GLU A 215 20.60 -13.56 24.78
C GLU A 215 19.85 -13.76 26.09
N ILE A 216 18.58 -14.17 26.03
CA ILE A 216 17.78 -14.50 27.21
C ILE A 216 18.37 -15.71 27.94
N LEU A 217 18.78 -16.75 27.20
CA LEU A 217 19.46 -17.92 27.76
C LEU A 217 20.84 -17.54 28.33
N ALA A 218 21.58 -16.66 27.66
CA ALA A 218 22.86 -16.16 28.15
C ALA A 218 22.67 -15.32 29.42
N TRP A 219 21.65 -14.46 29.49
CA TRP A 219 21.31 -13.70 30.69
C TRP A 219 20.94 -14.60 31.85
N SER A 220 20.12 -15.65 31.63
CA SER A 220 19.78 -16.63 32.66
C SER A 220 21.03 -17.37 33.17
N LYS A 221 21.91 -17.84 32.28
CA LYS A 221 23.20 -18.45 32.64
C LYS A 221 24.11 -17.47 33.39
N ASN A 222 24.10 -16.20 33.01
CA ASN A 222 24.90 -15.18 33.67
C ASN A 222 24.30 -14.77 35.03
N LEU A 223 22.98 -14.79 35.19
CA LEU A 223 22.32 -14.56 36.47
C LEU A 223 22.63 -15.70 37.44
N ASP A 224 22.64 -16.95 36.96
CA ASP A 224 23.11 -18.10 37.75
C ASP A 224 24.57 -17.91 38.21
N ARG A 225 25.45 -17.42 37.33
CA ARG A 225 26.83 -17.06 37.69
C ARG A 225 26.88 -15.90 38.69
N VAL A 226 26.07 -14.86 38.54
CA VAL A 226 26.01 -13.73 39.48
C VAL A 226 25.47 -14.17 40.83
N SER A 227 24.43 -15.00 40.88
CA SER A 227 23.89 -15.57 42.11
C SER A 227 24.89 -16.51 42.78
N ALA A 228 25.57 -17.37 42.02
CA ALA A 228 26.66 -18.20 42.54
C ALA A 228 27.82 -17.34 43.07
N GLN A 229 28.18 -16.27 42.35
CA GLN A 229 29.19 -15.31 42.78
C GLN A 229 28.74 -14.58 44.05
N LEU A 230 27.48 -14.17 44.15
CA LEU A 230 26.92 -13.48 45.31
C LEU A 230 26.90 -14.38 46.54
N VAL A 231 26.52 -15.66 46.39
CA VAL A 231 26.59 -16.67 47.44
C VAL A 231 28.03 -16.95 47.85
N SER A 232 28.96 -17.07 46.89
CA SER A 232 30.39 -17.21 47.20
C SER A 232 30.99 -15.97 47.88
N SER A 233 30.43 -14.80 47.59
CA SER A 233 30.82 -13.51 48.15
C SER A 233 30.03 -13.16 49.42
N ASP A 234 29.16 -14.04 49.91
CA ASP A 234 28.43 -13.86 51.18
C ASP A 234 29.37 -13.48 52.33
N PRO A 235 30.55 -14.11 52.50
CA PRO A 235 31.49 -13.70 53.54
C PRO A 235 32.05 -12.28 53.33
N ALA A 236 32.17 -11.80 52.10
CA ALA A 236 32.62 -10.45 51.78
C ALA A 236 31.50 -9.41 51.98
N ILE A 237 30.26 -9.73 51.61
CA ILE A 237 29.08 -8.88 51.86
C ILE A 237 28.81 -8.75 53.35
N ARG A 238 28.89 -9.87 54.10
CA ARG A 238 28.80 -9.84 55.56
C ARG A 238 29.88 -8.98 56.17
N ARG A 239 31.10 -9.05 55.64
CA ARG A 239 32.25 -8.24 56.05
C ARG A 239 32.06 -6.76 55.74
N ILE A 240 31.45 -6.40 54.61
CA ILE A 240 31.06 -5.00 54.31
C ILE A 240 29.94 -4.53 55.23
N LEU A 241 28.95 -5.37 55.57
CA LEU A 241 27.87 -4.99 56.47
C LEU A 241 28.33 -4.89 57.94
N THR A 242 29.34 -5.65 58.34
CA THR A 242 29.96 -5.58 59.69
C THR A 242 31.06 -4.53 59.80
N ASN A 243 31.86 -4.33 58.75
CA ASN A 243 32.97 -3.37 58.73
C ASN A 243 32.63 -2.04 58.02
N GLY A 244 31.48 -1.94 57.37
CA GLY A 244 30.99 -0.77 56.66
C GLY A 244 30.71 0.44 57.56
N PRO A 245 30.08 0.28 58.73
CA PRO A 245 29.94 1.40 59.66
C PRO A 245 31.31 1.93 60.18
N PRO A 246 32.29 1.09 60.55
CA PRO A 246 33.66 1.54 60.82
C PRO A 246 34.36 2.22 59.63
N ALA A 247 34.23 1.68 58.42
CA ALA A 247 34.84 2.23 57.21
C ALA A 247 34.20 3.56 56.78
N GLY A 248 32.88 3.71 56.94
CA GLY A 248 32.16 4.96 56.71
C GLY A 248 32.55 6.03 57.73
N THR A 249 32.83 5.62 58.98
CA THR A 249 33.37 6.52 60.00
C THR A 249 34.80 6.96 59.63
N ALA A 250 35.66 6.03 59.22
CA ALA A 250 37.02 6.35 58.77
C ALA A 250 37.05 7.23 57.51
N LEU A 251 36.12 7.03 56.56
CA LEU A 251 35.95 7.88 55.39
C LEU A 251 35.44 9.27 55.77
N SER A 252 34.49 9.35 56.71
CA SER A 252 34.01 10.63 57.24
C SER A 252 35.11 11.39 57.97
N THR A 253 35.95 10.70 58.76
CA THR A 253 37.13 11.28 59.42
C THR A 253 38.18 11.70 58.40
N PHE A 254 38.47 10.88 57.38
CA PHE A 254 39.38 11.24 56.30
C PHE A 254 38.93 12.48 55.53
N LEU A 255 37.62 12.60 55.24
CA LEU A 255 37.03 13.76 54.57
C LEU A 255 36.98 15.01 55.48
N GLN A 256 36.87 14.84 56.80
CA GLN A 256 36.99 15.96 57.74
C GLN A 256 38.43 16.44 57.87
N ASP A 257 39.39 15.50 57.97
CA ASP A 257 40.80 15.81 58.18
C ASP A 257 41.50 16.30 56.90
N ASN A 258 41.07 15.82 55.74
CA ASN A 258 41.69 16.12 54.44
C ASN A 258 40.72 16.85 53.49
N GLY A 259 39.63 17.40 54.00
CA GLY A 259 38.57 18.02 53.19
C GLY A 259 39.08 19.17 52.32
N ALA A 260 40.05 19.94 52.81
CA ALA A 260 40.70 21.01 52.05
C ALA A 260 41.51 20.45 50.85
N ASP A 261 42.30 19.39 51.06
CA ASP A 261 43.12 18.78 50.02
C ASP A 261 42.28 17.95 49.03
N THR A 262 41.22 17.31 49.51
CA THR A 262 40.27 16.57 48.68
C THR A 262 39.47 17.52 47.80
N THR A 263 39.04 18.67 48.34
CA THR A 263 38.39 19.72 47.55
C THR A 263 39.36 20.29 46.50
N LYS A 264 40.65 20.46 46.86
CA LYS A 264 41.69 20.90 45.93
C LYS A 264 41.92 19.89 44.80
N LEU A 265 41.96 18.60 45.12
CA LEU A 265 42.10 17.51 44.15
C LEU A 265 40.89 17.44 43.22
N ILE A 266 39.67 17.52 43.74
CA ILE A 266 38.43 17.55 42.93
C ILE A 266 38.38 18.80 42.06
N HIS A 267 38.80 19.95 42.56
CA HIS A 267 38.86 21.19 41.79
C HIS A 267 39.93 21.14 40.69
N GLN A 268 41.06 20.46 40.92
CA GLN A 268 42.09 20.20 39.93
C GLN A 268 41.67 19.14 38.90
N LEU A 269 40.93 18.10 39.31
CA LEU A 269 40.30 17.14 38.41
C LEU A 269 39.23 17.83 37.55
N GLY A 270 38.42 18.71 38.15
CA GLY A 270 37.44 19.52 37.44
C GLY A 270 38.10 20.39 36.38
N GLY A 271 39.22 21.04 36.71
CA GLY A 271 40.04 21.77 35.73
C GLY A 271 40.61 20.88 34.63
N THR A 272 41.01 19.65 34.94
CA THR A 272 41.52 18.67 33.97
C THR A 272 40.41 18.18 33.04
N VAL A 273 39.22 17.92 33.56
CA VAL A 273 38.03 17.53 32.79
C VAL A 273 37.57 18.69 31.92
N HIS A 274 37.60 19.94 32.41
CA HIS A 274 37.26 21.12 31.62
C HIS A 274 38.29 21.40 30.51
N ALA A 275 39.57 21.08 30.74
CA ALA A 275 40.61 21.17 29.72
C ALA A 275 40.56 20.01 28.70
N ALA A 276 40.09 18.82 29.11
CA ALA A 276 39.98 17.63 28.26
C ALA A 276 38.62 17.54 27.51
N ALA A 277 37.56 18.18 28.00
CA ALA A 277 36.24 18.15 27.39
C ALA A 277 36.19 18.75 25.96
N PRO A 278 36.91 19.84 25.62
CA PRO A 278 36.99 20.31 24.23
C PRO A 278 37.71 19.31 23.31
N ALA A 279 38.61 18.48 23.85
CA ALA A 279 39.34 17.49 23.09
C ALA A 279 38.45 16.31 22.66
N SER A 280 37.43 15.94 23.43
CA SER A 280 36.53 14.82 23.09
C SER A 280 35.68 15.11 21.85
N PHE A 281 35.19 16.35 21.71
CA PHE A 281 34.45 16.80 20.53
C PHE A 281 35.36 16.90 19.30
N ALA A 282 36.58 17.42 19.47
CA ALA A 282 37.58 17.49 18.41
C ALA A 282 38.04 16.09 17.94
N THR A 283 38.18 15.11 18.85
CA THR A 283 38.51 13.73 18.47
C THR A 283 37.38 13.10 17.66
N GLY A 284 36.12 13.30 18.04
CA GLY A 284 34.97 12.75 17.29
C GLY A 284 34.92 13.27 15.85
N ALA A 285 35.09 14.57 15.65
CA ALA A 285 35.17 15.17 14.31
C ALA A 285 36.39 14.69 13.51
N THR A 286 37.54 14.50 14.18
CA THR A 286 38.77 14.00 13.54
C THR A 286 38.61 12.54 13.09
N PHE A 287 38.01 11.69 13.91
CA PHE A 287 37.71 10.30 13.55
C PHE A 287 36.69 10.20 12.39
N ALA A 288 35.68 11.07 12.38
CA ALA A 288 34.71 11.15 11.29
C ALA A 288 35.33 11.68 9.98
N MET A 289 36.30 12.60 10.06
CA MET A 289 37.07 13.04 8.88
C MET A 289 37.99 11.93 8.35
N LEU A 290 38.55 11.08 9.21
CA LEU A 290 39.44 10.00 8.79
C LEU A 290 38.70 8.93 7.96
N SER A 291 37.46 8.60 8.33
CA SER A 291 36.61 7.71 7.54
C SER A 291 36.17 8.35 6.21
N ALA A 292 35.85 9.64 6.21
CA ALA A 292 35.52 10.37 4.97
C ALA A 292 36.72 10.49 4.01
N LEU A 293 37.92 10.74 4.53
CA LEU A 293 39.16 10.80 3.74
C LEU A 293 39.54 9.43 3.18
N SER A 294 39.40 8.36 3.98
CA SER A 294 39.61 6.98 3.51
C SER A 294 38.63 6.59 2.40
N ALA A 295 37.34 6.94 2.53
CA ALA A 295 36.33 6.64 1.52
C ALA A 295 36.48 7.44 0.21
N GLY A 296 37.05 8.64 0.26
CA GLY A 296 37.15 9.57 -0.88
C GLY A 296 38.51 9.63 -1.58
N SER A 297 39.51 8.91 -1.10
CA SER A 297 40.89 9.01 -1.61
C SER A 297 41.26 7.83 -2.50
N HIS A 298 41.46 8.11 -3.79
CA HIS A 298 41.90 7.14 -4.78
C HIS A 298 43.37 7.37 -5.12
N SER A 299 44.15 6.28 -5.15
CA SER A 299 45.56 6.31 -5.51
C SER A 299 45.75 5.97 -6.98
N ALA A 300 46.64 6.69 -7.67
CA ALA A 300 47.10 6.34 -9.01
C ALA A 300 48.21 5.27 -9.00
N ALA A 301 48.65 4.82 -7.83
CA ALA A 301 49.69 3.80 -7.68
C ALA A 301 49.12 2.37 -7.85
N PRO A 302 49.91 1.40 -8.35
CA PRO A 302 49.46 0.01 -8.53
C PRO A 302 49.08 -0.64 -7.19
N GLY A 303 47.85 -1.14 -7.08
CA GLY A 303 47.28 -1.69 -5.84
C GLY A 303 45.75 -1.77 -5.90
N ASP A 304 45.07 -1.74 -4.75
CA ASP A 304 43.60 -1.70 -4.65
C ASP A 304 42.99 -0.33 -5.03
N GLY A 305 43.82 0.61 -5.48
CA GLY A 305 43.39 1.93 -5.94
C GLY A 305 42.94 2.88 -4.83
N GLN A 306 43.20 2.56 -3.55
CA GLN A 306 42.85 3.39 -2.40
C GLN A 306 44.08 3.89 -1.64
N ILE A 307 43.94 5.04 -0.97
CA ILE A 307 44.95 5.55 -0.02
C ILE A 307 44.50 5.14 1.39
N HIS A 308 45.32 4.34 2.06
CA HIS A 308 45.02 3.86 3.42
C HIS A 308 45.55 4.84 4.46
N PHE A 309 44.65 5.44 5.25
CA PHE A 309 44.99 6.25 6.42
C PHE A 309 44.81 5.43 7.71
N GLY A 310 45.78 5.51 8.62
CA GLY A 310 45.74 4.80 9.90
C GLY A 310 46.26 5.66 11.05
N ILE A 311 45.82 5.37 12.28
CA ILE A 311 46.31 6.01 13.50
C ILE A 311 47.24 5.03 14.22
N VAL A 312 48.42 5.52 14.58
CA VAL A 312 49.33 4.81 15.49
C VAL A 312 49.11 5.37 16.89
N LEU A 313 48.49 4.58 17.76
CA LEU A 313 48.39 4.91 19.17
C LEU A 313 49.70 4.49 19.84
N GLU A 314 50.54 5.46 20.19
CA GLU A 314 51.80 5.30 20.95
C GLU A 314 51.54 4.94 22.42
N THR A 315 50.73 3.90 22.64
CA THR A 315 50.37 3.39 23.96
C THR A 315 51.54 2.58 24.50
N GLY A 316 52.19 3.09 25.54
CA GLY A 316 53.38 2.45 26.11
C GLY A 316 54.68 2.78 25.37
N ASN A 317 54.73 3.91 24.64
CA ASN A 317 55.98 4.49 24.16
C ASN A 317 56.25 5.84 24.84
N PRO A 318 57.19 5.92 25.79
CA PRO A 318 58.08 4.83 26.25
C PRO A 318 57.39 3.87 27.22
N VAL A 319 57.94 2.65 27.33
CA VAL A 319 57.39 1.59 28.19
C VAL A 319 57.43 1.98 29.66
N SER A 320 56.44 1.54 30.44
CA SER A 320 56.37 1.81 31.88
C SER A 320 57.58 1.24 32.65
N CYS A 321 58.02 1.97 33.68
CA CYS A 321 59.07 1.49 34.57
C CYS A 321 58.64 0.26 35.37
N THR A 322 59.43 -0.81 35.29
CA THR A 322 59.19 -2.05 36.04
C THR A 322 60.20 -2.30 37.17
N LYS A 323 61.30 -1.54 37.21
CA LYS A 323 62.37 -1.68 38.22
C LYS A 323 62.14 -0.80 39.45
N GLY A 324 62.33 -1.35 40.65
CA GLY A 324 62.11 -0.67 41.94
C GLY A 324 60.80 -1.05 42.67
N TYR A 325 59.98 -1.91 42.04
CA TYR A 325 58.72 -2.41 42.58
C TYR A 325 58.84 -3.83 43.18
N GLU A 326 60.05 -4.40 43.21
CA GLU A 326 60.33 -5.75 43.71
C GLU A 326 59.97 -5.92 45.19
N SER A 327 60.03 -4.84 45.98
CA SER A 327 59.60 -4.84 47.38
C SER A 327 58.11 -5.10 47.55
N THR A 328 57.28 -4.68 46.59
CA THR A 328 55.85 -4.99 46.57
C THR A 328 55.64 -6.47 46.30
N TRP A 329 56.38 -7.04 45.35
CA TRP A 329 56.32 -8.47 45.04
C TRP A 329 56.82 -9.34 46.19
N ALA A 330 57.86 -8.92 46.91
CA ALA A 330 58.34 -9.61 48.10
C ALA A 330 57.31 -9.57 49.24
N MET A 331 56.62 -8.44 49.42
CA MET A 331 55.53 -8.30 50.39
C MET A 331 54.36 -9.24 50.05
N ILE A 332 53.94 -9.25 48.79
CA ILE A 332 52.92 -10.16 48.25
C ILE A 332 53.31 -11.63 48.47
N ALA A 333 54.57 -11.99 48.19
CA ALA A 333 55.06 -13.35 48.38
C ALA A 333 55.04 -13.77 49.85
N GLU A 334 55.38 -12.88 50.78
CA GLU A 334 55.30 -13.14 52.22
C GLU A 334 53.84 -13.31 52.69
N MET A 335 52.92 -12.51 52.16
CA MET A 335 51.48 -12.67 52.45
C MET A 335 50.95 -13.99 51.90
N LYS A 336 51.38 -14.39 50.70
CA LYS A 336 51.00 -15.67 50.09
C LYS A 336 51.57 -16.88 50.84
N LYS A 337 52.72 -16.74 51.50
CA LYS A 337 53.23 -17.77 52.41
C LYS A 337 52.38 -17.91 53.67
N ARG A 338 51.86 -16.80 54.22
CA ARG A 338 51.01 -16.81 55.42
C ARG A 338 49.58 -17.23 55.13
N ASN A 339 49.07 -16.90 53.95
CA ASN A 339 47.77 -17.32 53.44
C ASN A 339 47.93 -17.84 52.00
N PRO A 340 47.97 -19.17 51.78
CA PRO A 340 48.09 -19.76 50.44
C PRO A 340 47.00 -19.34 49.46
N ASN A 341 45.82 -18.93 49.96
CA ASN A 341 44.69 -18.47 49.17
C ASN A 341 44.70 -16.96 48.89
N PHE A 342 45.76 -16.24 49.28
CA PHE A 342 45.90 -14.80 49.04
C PHE A 342 45.99 -14.49 47.53
N ASP A 343 45.09 -13.63 47.05
CA ASP A 343 45.07 -13.12 45.67
C ASP A 343 45.33 -11.61 45.65
N VAL A 344 46.43 -11.20 45.02
CA VAL A 344 46.83 -9.80 44.88
C VAL A 344 45.80 -8.92 44.16
N ASN A 345 44.91 -9.49 43.35
CA ASN A 345 43.90 -8.74 42.61
C ASN A 345 42.63 -8.47 43.42
N TYR A 346 42.42 -9.19 44.53
CA TYR A 346 41.16 -9.17 45.29
C TYR A 346 41.34 -8.99 46.79
N ASP A 347 42.49 -9.37 47.36
CA ASP A 347 42.77 -9.23 48.78
C ASP A 347 43.58 -7.96 49.06
N ASP A 348 43.10 -7.18 50.03
CA ASP A 348 43.79 -5.98 50.48
C ASP A 348 45.15 -6.34 51.10
N PHE A 349 46.17 -5.58 50.70
CA PHE A 349 47.47 -5.63 51.33
C PHE A 349 47.99 -4.24 51.67
N PRO A 350 48.86 -4.12 52.69
CA PRO A 350 49.41 -2.84 53.09
C PRO A 350 50.00 -2.09 51.90
N PHE A 351 49.59 -0.83 51.74
CA PHE A 351 50.10 0.02 50.66
C PHE A 351 51.61 0.20 50.81
N ASN A 352 52.36 -0.23 49.80
CA ASN A 352 53.81 -0.12 49.82
C ASN A 352 54.26 1.32 49.52
N THR A 353 54.41 2.12 50.57
CA THR A 353 54.92 3.50 50.47
C THR A 353 56.38 3.60 49.99
N LYS A 354 57.10 2.47 49.93
CA LYS A 354 58.48 2.40 49.43
C LYS A 354 58.56 2.03 47.95
N ALA A 355 57.44 1.72 47.31
CA ALA A 355 57.39 1.39 45.89
C ALA A 355 57.68 2.63 45.04
N ASN A 356 58.78 2.62 44.29
CA ASN A 356 59.12 3.68 43.36
C ASN A 356 59.90 3.15 42.17
N CYS A 357 59.95 3.93 41.09
CA CYS A 357 60.78 3.60 39.95
C CYS A 357 62.26 3.91 40.28
N ASN A 358 63.10 2.88 40.24
CA ASN A 358 64.51 2.93 40.65
C ASN A 358 65.53 2.86 39.50
N VAL A 359 65.11 3.23 38.28
CA VAL A 359 66.04 3.34 37.15
C VAL A 359 66.83 4.65 37.22
N PRO A 360 68.04 4.71 36.63
CA PRO A 360 68.81 5.94 36.55
C PRO A 360 68.04 7.08 35.86
N GLU A 361 68.40 8.31 36.19
CA GLU A 361 67.89 9.50 35.51
C GLU A 361 68.15 9.47 34.00
N GLY A 362 67.18 9.91 33.21
CA GLY A 362 67.26 9.85 31.74
C GLY A 362 66.87 8.50 31.13
N ASN A 363 66.55 7.49 31.95
CA ASN A 363 66.02 6.23 31.42
C ASN A 363 64.63 6.45 30.81
N PRO A 364 64.38 5.98 29.56
CA PRO A 364 63.13 6.23 28.86
C PRO A 364 61.91 5.70 29.62
N THR A 365 62.06 4.71 30.51
CA THR A 365 60.92 4.12 31.22
C THR A 365 60.45 4.93 32.44
N SER A 366 61.20 5.95 32.89
CA SER A 366 60.91 6.71 34.12
C SER A 366 60.35 8.12 33.89
N VAL A 367 60.02 8.49 32.65
CA VAL A 367 59.60 9.86 32.28
C VAL A 367 58.38 10.40 33.02
N ARG A 368 57.54 9.54 33.63
CA ARG A 368 56.29 9.94 34.32
C ARG A 368 56.15 9.34 35.72
N GLY A 369 57.24 8.92 36.36
CA GLY A 369 57.22 8.36 37.71
C GLY A 369 56.98 9.42 38.79
N ALA A 370 56.44 9.02 39.95
CA ALA A 370 56.18 9.92 41.08
C ALA A 370 57.44 10.70 41.53
N ASN A 371 58.61 10.08 41.49
CA ASN A 371 59.91 10.72 41.79
C ASN A 371 60.32 11.81 40.78
N ARG A 372 59.66 11.88 39.62
CA ARG A 372 59.89 12.86 38.55
C ARG A 372 58.74 13.87 38.45
N ALA A 373 57.73 13.80 39.32
CA ALA A 373 56.58 14.71 39.32
C ALA A 373 57.00 16.18 39.52
N ALA A 374 58.06 16.44 40.29
CA ALA A 374 58.63 17.78 40.42
C ALA A 374 59.13 18.33 39.06
N LEU A 375 59.69 17.49 38.20
CA LEU A 375 60.21 17.89 36.88
C LEU A 375 59.10 18.16 35.85
N ALA A 376 57.83 17.87 36.19
CA ALA A 376 56.68 18.31 35.42
C ALA A 376 56.37 19.80 35.62
N ASN A 377 56.95 20.44 36.64
CA ASN A 377 56.86 21.88 36.82
C ASN A 377 57.81 22.59 35.84
N PRO A 378 57.31 23.43 34.91
CA PRO A 378 58.13 24.13 33.93
C PRO A 378 59.14 25.12 34.56
N TYR A 379 58.98 25.46 35.84
CA TYR A 379 59.89 26.33 36.60
C TYR A 379 61.06 25.57 37.25
N ILE A 380 61.08 24.24 37.20
CA ILE A 380 62.18 23.41 37.72
C ILE A 380 63.09 23.04 36.55
N ALA A 381 64.36 23.43 36.64
CA ALA A 381 65.36 23.15 35.61
C ALA A 381 65.52 21.62 35.43
N GLN A 382 65.37 21.14 34.20
CA GLN A 382 65.47 19.73 33.89
C GLN A 382 66.95 19.33 33.72
N PRO A 383 67.45 18.27 34.39
CA PRO A 383 68.88 17.94 34.37
C PRO A 383 69.45 17.54 33.00
N TRP A 384 68.59 17.18 32.05
CA TRP A 384 68.95 16.79 30.68
C TRP A 384 68.66 17.88 29.64
N ASP A 385 68.04 19.00 30.03
CA ASP A 385 67.65 20.05 29.10
C ASP A 385 67.67 21.43 29.78
N ASN A 386 68.56 22.30 29.30
CA ASN A 386 68.70 23.68 29.77
C ASN A 386 67.73 24.66 29.08
N THR A 387 66.84 24.17 28.22
CA THR A 387 65.88 25.01 27.49
C THR A 387 64.68 25.34 28.39
N PRO A 388 64.43 26.62 28.76
CA PRO A 388 63.29 26.99 29.60
C PRO A 388 61.99 26.56 28.93
N LYS A 389 61.21 25.72 29.62
CA LYS A 389 59.92 25.25 29.10
C LYS A 389 58.93 26.39 29.23
N LYS A 390 58.62 27.05 28.11
CA LYS A 390 57.50 27.98 28.01
C LYS A 390 56.23 27.19 27.71
N ASP A 391 55.11 27.64 28.25
CA ASP A 391 53.79 27.16 27.84
C ASP A 391 53.70 27.30 26.31
N PRO A 392 53.35 26.25 25.55
CA PRO A 392 53.26 26.36 24.10
C PRO A 392 52.26 27.45 23.75
N ASP A 393 52.61 28.29 22.76
CA ASP A 393 51.75 29.38 22.30
C ASP A 393 50.34 28.83 22.04
N LYS A 394 49.33 29.43 22.69
CA LYS A 394 47.94 28.98 22.58
C LYS A 394 47.57 28.83 21.12
N LEU A 395 47.17 27.62 20.73
CA LEU A 395 46.89 27.27 19.35
C LEU A 395 45.85 28.24 18.76
N ASN A 396 46.28 29.07 17.82
CA ASN A 396 45.38 30.02 17.15
C ASN A 396 44.55 29.26 16.11
N LEU A 397 43.33 28.88 16.49
CA LEU A 397 42.41 28.12 15.65
C LEU A 397 41.67 28.97 14.61
N ASN A 398 41.86 30.29 14.60
CA ASN A 398 41.19 31.18 13.66
C ASN A 398 41.40 30.78 12.19
N PRO A 399 42.60 30.40 11.71
CA PRO A 399 42.79 30.02 10.30
C PRO A 399 41.95 28.80 9.89
N LEU A 400 41.86 27.81 10.79
CA LEU A 400 41.08 26.58 10.59
C LEU A 400 39.58 26.86 10.61
N ALA A 401 39.13 27.70 11.55
CA ALA A 401 37.74 28.16 11.60
C ALA A 401 37.34 28.96 10.34
N THR A 402 38.26 29.75 9.78
CA THR A 402 37.99 30.55 8.57
C THR A 402 37.84 29.65 7.33
N GLN A 403 38.65 28.60 7.22
CA GLN A 403 38.57 27.64 6.12
C GLN A 403 37.29 26.78 6.20
N LEU A 404 36.90 26.36 7.40
CA LEU A 404 35.66 25.59 7.61
C LEU A 404 34.40 26.44 7.41
N ALA A 405 34.43 27.72 7.79
CA ALA A 405 33.30 28.64 7.58
C ALA A 405 32.96 28.78 6.08
N ALA A 406 33.97 28.88 5.20
CA ALA A 406 33.77 28.93 3.76
C ALA A 406 33.15 27.63 3.19
N LEU A 407 33.55 26.47 3.71
CA LEU A 407 33.01 25.16 3.32
C LEU A 407 31.55 24.94 3.78
N MET A 408 31.15 25.56 4.89
CA MET A 408 29.77 25.53 5.39
C MET A 408 28.89 26.66 4.82
N GLY A 409 29.37 27.40 3.82
CA GLY A 409 28.60 28.47 3.16
C GLY A 409 28.43 29.73 4.01
N VAL A 410 29.18 29.88 5.10
CA VAL A 410 29.17 31.07 5.95
C VAL A 410 30.24 32.02 5.43
N HIS A 411 29.82 32.99 4.62
CA HIS A 411 30.70 34.06 4.17
C HIS A 411 30.72 35.22 5.17
N PRO A 412 31.90 35.73 5.55
CA PRO A 412 31.97 36.98 6.32
C PRO A 412 31.36 38.11 5.47
N LYS A 413 30.51 38.94 6.09
CA LYS A 413 29.97 40.15 5.46
C LYS A 413 31.06 41.18 5.21
#